data_AF-A0ABD5W359-F1
#
_entry.id   AF-A0ABD5W359-F1
#
_cell.length_a   1.000
_cell.length_b   1.000
_cell.length_c   1.000
_cell.angle_alpha   90.00
_cell.angle_beta   90.00
_cell.angle_gamma   90.00
#
_symmetry.space_group_name_H-M   'P 1'
#
loop_
_entity.id
_entity.type
_entity.pdbx_description
1 polymer ?
#
loop_
_entity_poly.entity_id
_entity_poly.type
_entity_poly.pdbx_seq_one_letter_code
_entity_poly.pdbx_strand_id
1 'polypeptide(L)'
;MRDRLTRRQFVAGATMTSLGATVGLAGCLGGGDGDDVPDASFVFEVEGTTLTVTHDGGDALDEDNAGGVQILRETDDGEALLQGWGLPVEEGDSVEVNGQFASGQTIIVRWFTADQEEFADISTYDIE
;
A
#
# COMPACT_ATOMS: atom_id res chain seq x y z
N MET A 1 5.51 -48.85 10.15
CA MET A 1 5.26 -48.26 8.82
C MET A 1 3.89 -47.62 8.82
N ARG A 2 3.84 -46.33 8.44
CA ARG A 2 2.67 -45.46 8.19
C ARG A 2 2.19 -44.60 9.35
N ASP A 3 2.86 -43.46 9.46
CA ASP A 3 2.36 -42.13 9.79
C ASP A 3 0.93 -41.85 9.31
N ARG A 4 0.22 -40.98 10.06
CA ARG A 4 -0.41 -39.76 9.52
C ARG A 4 -0.94 -38.84 10.65
N LEU A 5 -0.10 -37.87 10.98
CA LEU A 5 -0.40 -36.45 11.26
C LEU A 5 -1.89 -36.05 11.33
N THR A 6 -2.40 -35.80 12.52
CA THR A 6 -3.63 -35.03 12.73
C THR A 6 -3.26 -33.55 12.77
N ARG A 7 -3.50 -32.86 11.65
CA ARG A 7 -3.19 -31.44 11.47
C ARG A 7 -4.24 -30.57 12.15
N ARG A 8 -3.75 -29.58 12.90
CA ARG A 8 -4.42 -28.48 13.58
C ARG A 8 -5.44 -27.73 12.70
N GLN A 9 -6.52 -27.27 13.30
CA GLN A 9 -7.12 -25.97 12.97
C GLN A 9 -7.63 -25.32 14.28
N PHE A 10 -6.81 -24.43 14.85
CA PHE A 10 -7.30 -23.43 15.79
C PHE A 10 -7.80 -22.26 14.93
N VAL A 11 -9.10 -21.98 15.03
CA VAL A 11 -9.72 -20.79 14.47
C VAL A 11 -9.29 -19.63 15.37
N ALA A 12 -8.31 -18.86 14.92
CA ALA A 12 -8.03 -17.55 15.51
C ALA A 12 -8.94 -16.55 14.80
N GLY A 13 -10.02 -16.13 15.48
CA GLY A 13 -10.81 -14.99 15.05
C GLY A 13 -10.00 -13.73 15.29
N ALA A 14 -9.45 -13.17 14.22
CA ALA A 14 -8.93 -11.81 14.23
C ALA A 14 -10.13 -10.87 14.06
N THR A 15 -10.43 -10.10 15.10
CA THR A 15 -11.29 -8.92 15.01
C THR A 15 -10.58 -7.90 14.12
N MET A 16 -10.98 -7.90 12.85
CA MET A 16 -10.52 -6.98 11.81
C MET A 16 -11.03 -5.58 12.16
N THR A 17 -10.14 -4.72 12.64
CA THR A 17 -10.44 -3.30 12.80
C THR A 17 -9.89 -2.62 11.55
N SER A 18 -10.73 -2.51 10.52
CA SER A 18 -10.42 -1.70 9.35
C SER A 18 -10.51 -0.23 9.76
N LEU A 19 -9.39 0.41 10.06
CA LEU A 19 -9.32 1.86 10.23
C LEU A 19 -9.07 2.50 8.85
N GLY A 20 -9.92 3.46 8.48
CA GLY A 20 -9.83 4.15 7.21
C GLY A 20 -8.57 5.01 7.12
N ALA A 21 -7.83 4.88 6.02
CA ALA A 21 -6.69 5.73 5.71
C ALA A 21 -7.14 7.17 5.46
N THR A 22 -6.39 8.15 5.97
CA THR A 22 -6.59 9.56 5.65
C THR A 22 -5.80 9.92 4.40
N VAL A 23 -6.49 10.37 3.35
CA VAL A 23 -5.87 10.84 2.10
C VAL A 23 -5.09 12.14 2.38
N GLY A 24 -3.75 12.04 2.44
CA GLY A 24 -2.84 13.16 2.63
C GLY A 24 -2.08 13.44 1.34
N LEU A 25 -2.52 14.43 0.56
CA LEU A 25 -1.93 14.77 -0.73
C LEU A 25 -0.62 15.56 -0.53
N ALA A 26 0.50 14.86 -0.42
CA ALA A 26 1.85 15.42 -0.31
C ALA A 26 2.74 14.91 -1.45
N GLY A 27 2.46 15.33 -2.70
CA GLY A 27 3.26 15.00 -3.88
C GLY A 27 3.88 16.24 -4.52
N CYS A 28 5.01 16.11 -5.22
CA CYS A 28 5.74 17.22 -5.84
C CYS A 28 5.10 17.76 -7.13
N LEU A 29 3.78 17.67 -7.28
CA LEU A 29 3.06 18.16 -8.46
C LEU A 29 3.10 19.69 -8.48
N GLY A 30 4.12 20.19 -9.17
CA GLY A 30 4.43 21.60 -9.31
C GLY A 30 3.55 22.25 -10.37
N GLY A 31 2.31 22.59 -10.00
CA GLY A 31 1.43 23.55 -10.67
C GLY A 31 1.65 23.74 -12.18
N GLY A 32 1.23 22.76 -12.98
CA GLY A 32 1.17 22.86 -14.44
C GLY A 32 0.26 21.75 -14.97
N ASP A 33 -0.73 22.14 -15.79
CA ASP A 33 -1.75 21.32 -16.44
C ASP A 33 -1.35 19.85 -16.76
N GLY A 34 -2.12 18.87 -16.28
CA GLY A 34 -2.50 17.75 -17.17
C GLY A 34 -2.85 16.39 -16.60
N ASP A 35 -2.16 15.89 -15.56
CA ASP A 35 -2.42 14.53 -15.06
C ASP A 35 -3.09 14.58 -13.68
N ASP A 36 -4.42 14.44 -13.69
CA ASP A 36 -5.21 14.33 -12.47
C ASP A 36 -4.75 13.09 -11.70
N VAL A 37 -4.31 13.29 -10.45
CA VAL A 37 -3.96 12.21 -9.53
C VAL A 37 -5.16 11.26 -9.43
N PRO A 38 -4.98 9.95 -9.63
CA PRO A 38 -6.10 9.00 -9.58
C PRO A 38 -6.74 8.99 -8.18
N ASP A 39 -8.08 8.96 -8.14
CA ASP A 39 -8.83 8.84 -6.89
C ASP A 39 -8.89 7.37 -6.48
N ALA A 40 -7.77 6.84 -5.99
CA ALA A 40 -7.62 5.45 -5.54
C ALA A 40 -7.51 5.38 -4.01
N SER A 41 -8.20 4.41 -3.40
CA SER A 41 -8.22 4.20 -1.95
C SER A 41 -7.48 2.92 -1.57
N PHE A 42 -6.80 2.94 -0.41
CA PHE A 42 -6.04 1.80 0.08
C PHE A 42 -6.32 1.52 1.56
N VAL A 43 -6.35 0.24 1.91
CA VAL A 43 -6.44 -0.27 3.28
C VAL A 43 -5.14 -0.96 3.65
N PHE A 44 -4.74 -0.80 4.92
CA PHE A 44 -3.48 -1.30 5.46
C PHE A 44 -3.76 -2.22 6.64
N GLU A 45 -3.16 -3.39 6.65
CA GLU A 45 -3.29 -4.37 7.73
C GLU A 45 -1.90 -4.82 8.18
N VAL A 46 -1.60 -4.68 9.48
CA VAL A 46 -0.30 -5.08 10.04
C VAL A 46 -0.47 -6.30 10.94
N GLU A 47 0.13 -7.41 10.55
CA GLU A 47 0.14 -8.68 11.30
C GLU A 47 1.58 -9.10 11.61
N GLY A 48 2.09 -8.68 12.77
CA GLY A 48 3.44 -9.02 13.21
C GLY A 48 4.52 -8.35 12.35
N THR A 49 5.13 -9.11 11.43
CA THR A 49 6.18 -8.62 10.51
C THR A 49 5.69 -8.48 9.07
N THR A 50 4.38 -8.53 8.86
CA THR A 50 3.76 -8.47 7.56
C THR A 50 2.79 -7.30 7.53
N LEU A 51 2.93 -6.44 6.51
CA LEU A 51 1.99 -5.40 6.16
C LEU A 51 1.29 -5.83 4.87
N THR A 52 -0.02 -5.92 4.89
CA THR A 52 -0.85 -6.08 3.68
C THR A 52 -1.39 -4.72 3.30
N VAL A 53 -1.16 -4.33 2.04
CA VAL A 53 -1.80 -3.15 1.44
C VAL A 53 -2.77 -3.63 0.39
N THR A 54 -4.02 -3.18 0.46
CA THR A 54 -5.11 -3.59 -0.44
C THR A 54 -5.69 -2.35 -1.11
N HIS A 55 -5.90 -2.40 -2.43
CA HIS A 55 -6.68 -1.40 -3.15
C HIS A 55 -8.16 -1.62 -2.81
N ASP A 56 -8.77 -0.64 -2.14
CA ASP A 56 -10.13 -0.74 -1.57
C ASP A 56 -11.19 -0.02 -2.42
N GLY A 57 -10.81 0.42 -3.63
CA GLY A 57 -11.71 1.02 -4.60
C GLY A 57 -11.24 2.37 -5.12
N GLY A 58 -12.10 3.01 -5.91
CA GLY A 58 -11.75 4.20 -6.67
C GLY A 58 -11.21 3.87 -8.06
N ASP A 59 -10.33 4.71 -8.58
CA ASP A 59 -9.71 4.53 -9.89
C ASP A 59 -8.71 3.35 -9.88
N ALA A 60 -8.78 2.52 -10.91
CA ALA A 60 -7.78 1.50 -11.17
C ALA A 60 -6.47 2.17 -11.65
N LEU A 61 -5.33 1.56 -11.32
CA LEU A 61 -4.01 2.04 -11.73
C LEU A 61 -3.47 1.10 -12.81
N ASP A 62 -3.26 1.57 -14.02
CA ASP A 62 -2.86 0.76 -15.18
C ASP A 62 -1.79 1.47 -16.03
N GLU A 63 -1.34 0.82 -17.12
CA GLU A 63 -0.29 1.37 -17.98
C GLU A 63 -0.72 2.65 -18.73
N ASP A 64 -2.01 3.00 -18.74
CA ASP A 64 -2.52 4.22 -19.39
C ASP A 64 -2.44 5.44 -18.44
N ASN A 65 -2.57 5.23 -17.13
CA ASN A 65 -2.59 6.31 -16.13
C ASN A 65 -1.48 6.25 -15.06
N ALA A 66 -0.70 5.17 -15.00
CA ALA A 66 0.34 4.98 -14.00
C ALA A 66 1.61 4.40 -14.63
N GLY A 67 2.76 4.96 -14.24
CA GLY A 67 4.07 4.42 -14.60
C GLY A 67 4.58 3.42 -13.57
N GLY A 68 3.98 3.43 -12.38
CA GLY A 68 4.24 2.50 -11.30
C GLY A 68 3.60 2.93 -9.99
N VAL A 69 3.51 1.97 -9.07
CA VAL A 69 3.05 2.19 -7.70
C VAL A 69 4.11 1.67 -6.74
N GLN A 70 4.40 2.44 -5.70
CA GLN A 70 5.41 2.12 -4.70
C GLN A 70 4.82 2.20 -3.29
N ILE A 71 5.23 1.26 -2.45
CA ILE A 71 4.98 1.27 -1.02
C ILE A 71 6.28 1.69 -0.35
N LEU A 72 6.22 2.83 0.33
CA LEU A 72 7.34 3.46 1.01
C LEU A 72 7.11 3.47 2.52
N ARG A 73 8.20 3.69 3.25
CA ARG A 73 8.19 4.00 4.68
C ARG A 73 8.86 5.35 4.91
N GLU A 74 8.25 6.19 5.72
CA GLU A 74 8.90 7.40 6.22
C GLU A 74 9.97 7.05 7.27
N THR A 75 11.12 7.70 7.16
CA THR A 75 12.30 7.52 8.02
C THR A 75 12.88 8.87 8.40
N ASP A 76 13.77 8.90 9.39
CA ASP A 76 14.45 10.13 9.80
C ASP A 76 15.27 10.78 8.67
N ASP A 77 15.76 9.98 7.72
CA ASP A 77 16.59 10.41 6.59
C ASP A 77 15.79 10.67 5.30
N GLY A 78 14.45 10.58 5.35
CA GLY A 78 13.57 10.68 4.18
C GLY A 78 12.72 9.43 3.99
N GLU A 79 12.64 8.90 2.78
CA GLU A 79 11.72 7.80 2.44
C GLU A 79 12.48 6.56 1.97
N ALA A 80 12.08 5.39 2.45
CA ALA A 80 12.65 4.12 2.07
C ALA A 80 11.64 3.29 1.26
N LEU A 81 12.04 2.87 0.05
CA LEU A 81 11.26 1.93 -0.76
C LEU A 81 11.17 0.57 -0.07
N LEU A 82 9.96 0.15 0.27
CA LEU A 82 9.71 -1.19 0.78
C LEU A 82 9.45 -2.15 -0.37
N GLN A 83 8.58 -1.77 -1.30
CA GLN A 83 8.13 -2.64 -2.37
C GLN A 83 7.53 -1.84 -3.54
N GLY A 84 7.73 -2.33 -4.77
CA GLY A 84 6.95 -1.89 -5.93
C GLY A 84 5.73 -2.80 -6.14
N TRP A 85 4.63 -2.21 -6.61
CA TRP A 85 3.41 -2.92 -6.99
C TRP A 85 3.29 -2.89 -8.52
N GLY A 86 3.26 -4.07 -9.13
CA GLY A 86 3.11 -4.20 -10.58
C GLY A 86 1.71 -3.81 -11.03
N LEU A 87 1.62 -3.17 -12.19
CA LEU A 87 0.36 -2.80 -12.84
C LEU A 87 -0.24 -3.98 -13.62
N PRO A 88 -1.57 -4.02 -13.80
CA PRO A 88 -2.55 -3.12 -13.20
C PRO A 88 -2.76 -3.40 -11.70
N VAL A 89 -3.26 -2.40 -10.99
CA VAL A 89 -3.77 -2.51 -9.61
C VAL A 89 -5.25 -2.17 -9.63
N GLU A 90 -6.08 -3.17 -9.35
CA GLU A 90 -7.54 -3.07 -9.37
C GLU A 90 -8.12 -3.21 -7.95
N GLU A 91 -9.39 -2.81 -7.78
CA GLU A 91 -10.11 -2.99 -6.51
C GLU A 91 -10.07 -4.46 -6.05
N GLY A 92 -9.65 -4.66 -4.81
CA GLY A 92 -9.50 -5.96 -4.18
C GLY A 92 -8.12 -6.59 -4.37
N ASP A 93 -7.23 -6.00 -5.17
CA ASP A 93 -5.85 -6.44 -5.25
C ASP A 93 -5.10 -6.09 -3.96
N SER A 94 -4.25 -7.03 -3.53
CA SER A 94 -3.42 -6.84 -2.33
C SER A 94 -1.97 -7.21 -2.58
N VAL A 95 -1.09 -6.59 -1.82
CA VAL A 95 0.32 -6.94 -1.77
C VAL A 95 0.81 -7.05 -0.33
N GLU A 96 1.56 -8.11 -0.07
CA GLU A 96 2.20 -8.34 1.23
C GLU A 96 3.65 -7.82 1.21
N VAL A 97 3.94 -6.92 2.15
CA VAL A 97 5.26 -6.37 2.40
C VAL A 97 5.79 -6.94 3.69
N ASN A 98 6.95 -7.60 3.62
CA ASN A 98 7.60 -8.18 4.80
C ASN A 98 8.60 -7.20 5.38
N GLY A 99 8.54 -6.97 6.69
CA GLY A 99 9.42 -6.02 7.36
C GLY A 99 9.21 -5.97 8.88
N GLN A 100 10.03 -5.17 9.54
CA GLN A 100 9.78 -4.82 10.94
C GLN A 100 8.91 -3.57 10.96
N PHE A 101 7.64 -3.74 11.32
CA PHE A 101 6.67 -2.68 11.44
C PHE A 101 6.42 -2.40 12.93
N ALA A 102 6.46 -1.13 13.30
CA ALA A 102 6.29 -0.68 14.67
C ALA A 102 5.42 0.57 14.72
N SER A 103 4.72 0.74 15.83
CA SER A 103 3.92 1.93 16.12
C SER A 103 4.74 3.21 15.99
N GLY A 104 4.15 4.25 15.42
CA GLY A 104 4.78 5.53 15.11
C GLY A 104 5.53 5.57 13.77
N GLN A 105 5.46 4.51 12.95
CA GLN A 105 5.96 4.53 11.57
C GLN A 105 4.86 4.95 10.61
N THR A 106 5.23 5.68 9.56
CA THR A 106 4.34 6.08 8.48
C THR A 106 4.61 5.23 7.23
N ILE A 107 3.57 4.65 6.65
CA ILE A 107 3.59 3.96 5.36
C ILE A 107 2.93 4.85 4.31
N ILE A 108 3.51 4.90 3.12
CA ILE A 108 3.04 5.74 2.02
C ILE A 108 2.82 4.87 0.79
N VAL A 109 1.70 5.05 0.09
CA VAL A 109 1.47 4.54 -1.25
C VAL A 109 1.66 5.69 -2.22
N ARG A 110 2.70 5.59 -3.05
CA ARG A 110 3.08 6.57 -4.05
C ARG A 110 2.75 6.07 -5.44
N TRP A 111 2.04 6.89 -6.19
CA TRP A 111 1.79 6.71 -7.61
C TRP A 111 2.72 7.60 -8.43
N PHE A 112 3.09 7.12 -9.61
CA PHE A 112 3.85 7.85 -10.61
C PHE A 112 3.03 8.02 -11.88
N THR A 113 3.17 9.15 -12.56
CA THR A 113 2.63 9.36 -13.92
C THR A 113 3.09 8.25 -14.86
N ALA A 114 2.37 8.02 -15.96
CA ALA A 114 2.70 6.97 -16.95
C ALA A 114 4.14 7.04 -17.48
N ASP A 115 4.65 8.26 -17.66
CA ASP A 115 6.04 8.58 -18.05
C ASP A 115 7.07 8.49 -16.89
N GLN A 116 6.61 8.35 -15.65
CA GLN A 116 7.40 8.30 -14.41
C GLN A 116 8.23 9.57 -14.13
N GLU A 117 7.89 10.72 -14.74
CA GLU A 117 8.56 11.99 -14.48
C GLU A 117 8.04 12.67 -13.21
N GLU A 118 6.79 12.40 -12.82
CA GLU A 118 6.12 12.98 -11.67
C GLU A 118 5.50 11.92 -10.74
N PHE A 119 5.21 12.31 -9.49
CA PHE A 119 4.60 11.43 -8.51
C PHE A 119 3.65 12.16 -7.54
N ALA A 120 2.73 11.39 -6.98
CA ALA A 120 1.88 11.81 -5.88
C ALA A 120 1.72 10.71 -4.81
N ASP A 121 1.66 11.14 -3.56
CA ASP A 121 1.28 10.29 -2.44
C ASP A 121 -0.24 10.24 -2.39
N ILE A 122 -0.79 9.07 -2.74
CA ILE A 122 -2.22 8.86 -2.89
C ILE A 122 -2.84 8.25 -1.63
N SER A 123 -2.02 7.63 -0.78
CA SER A 123 -2.45 7.19 0.54
C SER A 123 -1.29 7.19 1.54
N THR A 124 -1.61 7.50 2.79
CA THR A 124 -0.68 7.48 3.91
C THR A 124 -1.33 6.78 5.11
N TYR A 125 -0.53 6.00 5.84
CA TYR A 125 -0.99 5.23 6.99
C TYR A 125 0.03 5.27 8.14
N ASP A 126 -0.39 5.84 9.27
CA ASP A 126 0.36 5.82 10.52
C ASP A 126 0.08 4.51 11.28
N ILE A 127 1.11 3.74 11.57
CA ILE A 127 1.00 2.52 12.37
C ILE A 127 0.80 2.92 13.84
N GLU A 128 -0.31 2.48 14.45
CA GLU A 128 -0.63 2.74 15.87
C GLU A 128 -0.01 1.75 16.86
#